data_AF-A0A5F2GCP5-F1
#
_entry.id   AF-A0A5F2GCP5-F1
#
_cell.length_a   1.000
_cell.length_b   1.000
_cell.length_c   1.000
_cell.angle_alpha   90.00
_cell.angle_beta   90.00
_cell.angle_gamma   90.00
#
_symmetry.space_group_name_H-M   'P 1'
#
loop_
_entity.id
_entity.type
_entity.pdbx_description
1 polymer ?
#
loop_
_entity_poly.entity_id
_entity_poly.type
_entity_poly.pdbx_seq_one_letter_code
_entity_poly.pdbx_strand_id
1 'polypeptide(L)'
;VAGSHLTSMHSMDNYYVSKLLPLITEAGVSAIPNPLINIMLQGRHDTFPKRRGLTRVKEMLALGIRVGWGQDCVLDPWYSLGTADMQAHEGDVEHVG
;
A
#
# COMPACT_ATOMS: atom_id res chain seq x y z
N VAL A 1 7.59 11.31 -10.29
CA VAL A 1 6.71 10.18 -10.69
C VAL A 1 6.18 9.48 -9.44
N ALA A 2 5.01 8.85 -9.51
CA ALA A 2 4.42 8.12 -8.38
C ALA A 2 4.17 6.65 -8.73
N GLY A 3 4.56 5.73 -7.84
CA GLY A 3 4.21 4.32 -7.91
C GLY A 3 2.97 4.04 -7.06
N SER A 4 1.86 3.65 -7.72
CA SER A 4 0.62 3.26 -7.03
C SER A 4 0.69 1.80 -6.55
N HIS A 5 -0.05 1.50 -5.48
CA HIS A 5 -0.20 0.20 -4.83
C HIS A 5 1.07 -0.39 -4.22
N LEU A 6 2.05 -0.73 -5.07
CA LEU A 6 3.31 -1.40 -4.71
C LEU A 6 3.10 -2.65 -3.82
N THR A 7 1.98 -3.36 -3.97
CA THR A 7 1.57 -4.47 -3.09
C THR A 7 2.51 -5.67 -3.19
N SER A 8 3.16 -5.88 -4.33
CA SER A 8 4.17 -6.94 -4.50
C SER A 8 5.35 -6.77 -3.54
N MET A 9 5.68 -5.52 -3.16
CA MET A 9 6.76 -5.22 -2.21
C MET A 9 6.52 -5.83 -0.82
N HIS A 10 5.26 -6.08 -0.44
CA HIS A 10 4.90 -6.84 0.76
C HIS A 10 5.51 -8.25 0.75
N SER A 11 5.60 -8.88 -0.42
CA SER A 11 6.00 -10.28 -0.60
C SER A 11 7.39 -10.43 -1.22
N MET A 12 8.10 -9.33 -1.47
CA MET A 12 9.49 -9.38 -1.90
C MET A 12 10.40 -9.81 -0.76
N ASP A 13 11.48 -10.49 -1.13
CA ASP A 13 12.57 -10.82 -0.22
C ASP A 13 13.15 -9.55 0.44
N ASN A 14 13.47 -9.66 1.74
CA ASN A 14 13.94 -8.53 2.53
C ASN A 14 15.29 -7.99 2.03
N TYR A 15 16.19 -8.88 1.58
CA TYR A 15 17.48 -8.44 1.05
C TYR A 15 17.28 -7.64 -0.22
N TYR A 16 16.41 -8.08 -1.13
CA TYR A 16 16.07 -7.31 -2.32
C TYR A 16 15.50 -5.92 -1.98
N VAL A 17 14.53 -5.85 -1.07
CA VAL A 17 13.90 -4.57 -0.66
C VAL A 17 14.90 -3.63 0.00
N SER A 18 15.82 -4.15 0.81
CA SER A 18 16.87 -3.34 1.46
C SER A 18 17.76 -2.58 0.47
N LYS A 19 17.87 -3.07 -0.77
CA LYS A 19 18.59 -2.40 -1.87
C LYS A 19 17.67 -1.53 -2.71
N LEU A 20 16.42 -1.94 -2.91
CA LEU A 20 15.46 -1.22 -3.73
C LEU A 20 15.00 0.11 -3.10
N LEU A 21 14.70 0.14 -1.80
CA LEU A 21 14.16 1.34 -1.16
C LEU A 21 15.10 2.56 -1.25
N PRO A 22 16.43 2.43 -1.01
CA PRO A 22 17.36 3.54 -1.24
C PRO A 22 17.34 4.07 -2.68
N LEU A 23 17.21 3.19 -3.68
CA LEU A 23 17.12 3.59 -5.09
C LEU A 23 15.81 4.35 -5.38
N ILE A 24 14.71 3.96 -4.75
CA ILE A 24 13.42 4.68 -4.83
C ILE A 24 13.56 6.09 -4.24
N THR A 25 14.24 6.21 -3.10
CA THR A 25 14.55 7.51 -2.47
C THR A 25 15.42 8.37 -3.39
N GLU A 26 16.52 7.83 -3.92
CA GLU A 26 17.44 8.52 -4.84
C GLU A 26 16.71 9.00 -6.11
N ALA A 27 15.83 8.17 -6.67
CA ALA A 27 15.03 8.50 -7.83
C ALA A 27 13.89 9.51 -7.53
N GLY A 28 13.66 9.88 -6.27
CA GLY A 28 12.61 10.84 -5.87
C GLY A 28 11.19 10.38 -6.16
N VAL A 29 10.97 9.05 -6.23
CA VAL A 29 9.67 8.45 -6.52
C VAL A 29 8.77 8.56 -5.28
N SER A 30 7.49 8.86 -5.49
CA SER A 30 6.48 8.82 -4.42
C SER A 30 5.71 7.51 -4.44
N ALA A 31 5.18 7.08 -3.30
CA ALA A 31 4.34 5.90 -3.18
C ALA A 31 2.89 6.29 -2.86
N ILE A 32 1.93 5.61 -3.51
CA ILE A 32 0.50 5.79 -3.22
C ILE A 32 -0.10 4.42 -2.84
N PRO A 33 -0.03 4.01 -1.57
CA PRO A 33 -0.79 2.87 -1.07
C PRO A 33 -2.29 3.13 -1.03
N ASN A 34 -3.07 2.10 -1.35
CA ASN A 34 -4.54 2.11 -1.30
C ASN A 34 -5.05 1.04 -0.32
N PRO A 35 -5.03 1.27 1.01
CA PRO A 35 -5.15 0.21 2.00
C PRO A 35 -6.50 -0.53 1.99
N LEU A 36 -7.62 0.19 1.81
CA LEU A 36 -8.97 -0.40 1.80
C LEU A 36 -9.15 -1.44 0.70
N ILE A 37 -8.77 -1.10 -0.53
CA ILE A 37 -8.85 -2.05 -1.65
C ILE A 37 -7.74 -3.10 -1.58
N ASN A 38 -6.53 -2.74 -1.15
CA ASN A 38 -5.43 -3.68 -1.09
C ASN A 38 -5.72 -4.81 -0.09
N ILE A 39 -6.28 -4.54 1.09
CA ILE A 39 -6.66 -5.60 2.03
C ILE A 39 -7.80 -6.48 1.49
N MET A 40 -8.69 -5.91 0.67
CA MET A 40 -9.81 -6.62 0.03
C MET A 40 -9.37 -7.54 -1.14
N LEU A 41 -8.37 -7.12 -1.91
CA LEU A 41 -7.94 -7.81 -3.13
C LEU A 41 -6.72 -8.72 -2.92
N GLN A 42 -5.78 -8.32 -2.07
CA GLN A 42 -4.54 -9.05 -1.89
C GLN A 42 -4.74 -10.29 -1.01
N GLY A 43 -3.93 -11.32 -1.22
CA GLY A 43 -4.03 -12.58 -0.47
C GLY A 43 -5.27 -13.43 -0.81
N ARG A 44 -6.05 -13.10 -1.84
CA ARG A 44 -7.18 -13.93 -2.34
C ARG A 44 -6.75 -15.33 -2.79
N HIS A 45 -5.50 -15.48 -3.20
CA HIS A 45 -4.90 -16.76 -3.58
C HIS A 45 -4.18 -17.47 -2.44
N ASP A 46 -4.09 -16.86 -1.26
CA ASP A 46 -3.50 -17.49 -0.08
C ASP A 46 -4.58 -18.28 0.67
N THR A 47 -4.19 -19.42 1.24
CA THR A 47 -5.00 -20.15 2.22
C THR A 47 -4.81 -19.51 3.61
N PHE A 48 -4.39 -20.29 4.60
CA PHE A 48 -3.96 -19.78 5.90
C PHE A 48 -2.49 -20.16 6.13
N PRO A 49 -1.64 -19.23 6.60
CA PRO A 49 -1.94 -17.83 6.94
C PRO A 49 -2.19 -16.94 5.70
N LYS A 50 -3.04 -15.91 5.84
CA LYS A 50 -3.36 -14.96 4.77
C LYS A 50 -2.55 -13.67 4.93
N ARG A 51 -1.85 -13.25 3.88
CA ARG A 51 -1.03 -12.03 3.90
C ARG A 51 -1.90 -10.77 3.93
N ARG A 52 -1.39 -9.67 4.51
CA ARG A 52 -2.04 -8.34 4.42
C ARG A 52 -1.93 -7.74 3.01
N GLY A 53 -0.78 -7.91 2.36
CA GLY A 53 -0.57 -7.46 0.98
C GLY A 53 -0.45 -5.94 0.83
N LEU A 54 -0.13 -5.22 1.92
CA LEU A 54 0.11 -3.78 1.91
C LEU A 54 1.59 -3.48 1.63
N THR A 55 1.90 -2.43 0.87
CA THR A 55 3.30 -2.02 0.67
C THR A 55 3.97 -1.59 1.98
N ARG A 56 5.30 -1.48 1.97
CA ARG A 56 6.14 -1.25 3.15
C ARG A 56 6.18 0.23 3.57
N VAL A 57 5.02 0.80 3.89
CA VAL A 57 4.87 2.24 4.20
C VAL A 57 5.77 2.70 5.34
N LYS A 58 5.88 1.91 6.42
CA LYS A 58 6.73 2.26 7.57
C LYS A 58 8.21 2.40 7.18
N GLU A 59 8.71 1.48 6.35
CA GLU A 59 10.09 1.52 5.84
C GLU A 59 10.30 2.70 4.88
N MET A 60 9.31 2.98 4.03
CA MET A 60 9.34 4.11 3.10
C MET A 60 9.41 5.46 3.83
N LEU A 61 8.55 5.66 4.84
CA LEU A 61 8.55 6.88 5.65
C LEU A 61 9.86 7.05 6.41
N ALA A 62 10.43 5.96 6.96
CA ALA A 62 11.73 6.00 7.64
C ALA A 62 12.88 6.44 6.72
N LEU A 63 12.77 6.19 5.41
CA LEU A 63 13.75 6.59 4.39
C LEU A 63 13.39 7.91 3.68
N GLY A 64 12.40 8.65 4.18
CA GLY A 64 11.99 9.94 3.62
C GLY A 64 11.29 9.86 2.27
N ILE A 65 10.80 8.67 1.86
CA ILE A 65 10.02 8.52 0.63
C ILE A 65 8.66 9.18 0.85
N ARG A 66 8.24 10.03 -0.10
CA ARG A 66 6.94 10.69 -0.04
C ARG A 66 5.82 9.67 -0.24
N VAL A 67 4.93 9.54 0.73
CA VAL A 67 3.77 8.65 0.69
C VAL A 67 2.48 9.48 0.71
N GLY A 68 1.52 9.14 -0.15
CA GLY A 68 0.16 9.69 -0.12
C GLY A 68 -0.87 8.56 -0.08
N TRP A 69 -2.00 8.77 0.60
CA TRP A 69 -3.06 7.77 0.71
C TRP A 69 -4.07 7.90 -0.44
N GLY A 70 -4.54 6.78 -0.98
CA GLY A 70 -5.60 6.75 -1.99
C GLY A 70 -6.74 5.81 -1.60
N GLN A 71 -7.98 6.24 -1.82
CA GLN A 71 -9.16 5.38 -1.66
C GLN A 71 -9.31 4.36 -2.81
N ASP A 72 -8.78 4.70 -3.99
CA ASP A 72 -8.83 3.93 -5.25
C ASP A 72 -10.24 3.76 -5.82
N CYS A 73 -11.09 3.05 -5.09
CA CYS A 73 -12.40 2.59 -5.55
C CYS A 73 -13.51 3.15 -4.65
N VAL A 74 -14.60 3.63 -5.28
CA VAL A 74 -15.81 4.06 -4.59
C VAL A 74 -17.00 3.50 -5.37
N LEU A 75 -17.72 2.55 -4.77
CA LEU A 75 -18.91 1.92 -5.36
C LEU A 75 -18.69 1.40 -6.78
N ASP A 76 -17.61 0.65 -6.98
CA ASP A 76 -17.21 0.13 -8.29
C ASP A 76 -17.08 -1.42 -8.29
N PRO A 77 -16.76 -2.06 -9.43
CA PRO A 77 -16.64 -3.52 -9.52
C PRO A 77 -15.57 -4.15 -8.61
N TRP A 78 -14.61 -3.37 -8.11
CA TRP A 78 -13.51 -3.85 -7.27
C TRP A 78 -13.77 -3.59 -5.78
N TYR A 79 -14.51 -2.54 -5.44
CA TYR A 79 -14.90 -2.20 -4.08
C TYR A 79 -16.32 -1.64 -4.00
N SER A 80 -17.22 -2.41 -3.40
CA SER A 80 -18.64 -2.05 -3.26
C SER A 80 -18.94 -1.07 -2.11
N LEU A 81 -17.92 -0.57 -1.43
CA LEU A 81 -18.02 0.40 -0.34
C LEU A 81 -17.33 1.71 -0.74
N GLY A 82 -17.27 2.65 0.20
CA GLY A 82 -16.57 3.93 0.07
C GLY A 82 -17.50 5.12 -0.10
N THR A 83 -17.06 6.26 0.43
CA THR A 83 -17.77 7.55 0.40
C THR A 83 -16.92 8.69 -0.16
N ALA A 84 -15.71 8.39 -0.66
CA ALA A 84 -14.71 9.39 -1.04
C ALA A 84 -14.29 10.34 0.10
N ASP A 85 -14.35 9.88 1.36
CA ASP A 85 -13.92 10.64 2.54
C ASP A 85 -12.52 10.19 2.99
N MET A 86 -11.55 11.07 2.79
CA MET A 86 -10.15 10.79 3.14
C MET A 86 -9.86 10.80 4.64
N GLN A 87 -10.67 11.46 5.47
CA GLN A 87 -10.50 11.42 6.92
C GLN A 87 -11.00 10.09 7.49
N ALA A 88 -12.16 9.63 7.04
CA ALA A 88 -12.65 8.29 7.36
C ALA A 88 -11.65 7.23 6.85
N HIS A 89 -11.15 7.42 5.63
CA HIS A 89 -10.13 6.54 5.04
C HIS A 89 -8.87 6.46 5.90
N GLU A 90 -8.30 7.58 6.37
CA GLU A 90 -7.11 7.60 7.22
C GLU A 90 -7.32 6.81 8.52
N GLY A 91 -8.47 6.98 9.17
CA GLY A 91 -8.82 6.18 10.36
C GLY A 91 -8.84 4.68 10.08
N ASP A 92 -9.37 4.25 8.93
CA ASP A 92 -9.36 2.84 8.55
C ASP A 92 -7.95 2.33 8.25
N VAL A 93 -7.09 3.14 7.62
CA VAL A 93 -5.68 2.80 7.33
C VAL A 93 -4.90 2.46 8.60
N GLU A 94 -5.07 3.24 9.68
CA GLU A 94 -4.34 3.01 10.93
C GLU A 94 -4.65 1.64 11.55
N HIS A 95 -5.85 1.10 11.34
CA HIS A 95 -6.27 -0.19 11.88
C HIS A 95 -5.76 -1.39 11.05
N VAL A 96 -5.44 -1.20 9.77
CA VAL A 96 -4.91 -2.26 8.90
C VAL A 96 -3.37 -2.24 8.74
N GLY A 97 -2.71 -1.14 9.15
CA GLY A 97 -1.25 -0.93 9.08
C GLY A 97 -0.39 -1.60 10.15
#